data_AF-A0A3N5XUI8-F1
#
_entry.id   AF-A0A3N5XUI8-F1
#
_cell.length_a   1.000
_cell.length_b   1.000
_cell.length_c   1.000
_cell.angle_alpha   90.00
_cell.angle_beta   90.00
_cell.angle_gamma   90.00
#
_symmetry.space_group_name_H-M   'P 1'
#
loop_
_entity.id
_entity.type
_entity.pdbx_description
1 polymer ?
#
loop_
_entity_poly.entity_id
_entity_poly.type
_entity_poly.pdbx_seq_one_letter_code
_entity_poly.pdbx_strand_id
1 'polypeptide(L)'
;MRTQHFFACLLAGAILSVILTSSTAAQTPAMNKMPPLIDRQHFFGDPEFSGAQISPDGQFIAFLRPYKGTKNIWVKRTAEPFDKARAVTADTKRPVPAFFWSRDGKYILYVQDEGGN
;
A
#
# COMPACT_ATOMS: atom_id res chain seq x y z
N MET A 1 87.17 11.46 -51.38
CA MET A 1 86.57 10.96 -52.63
C MET A 1 85.53 9.91 -52.23
N ARG A 2 84.23 9.97 -52.48
CA ARG A 2 83.40 10.61 -53.52
C ARG A 2 81.92 10.54 -53.04
N THR A 3 81.19 11.67 -53.15
CA THR A 3 79.71 11.93 -53.29
C THR A 3 78.69 10.81 -52.99
N GLN A 4 77.71 10.97 -52.07
CA GLN A 4 76.42 11.73 -52.12
C GLN A 4 75.28 11.14 -53.00
N HIS A 5 74.04 11.28 -52.47
CA HIS A 5 72.69 11.22 -53.09
C HIS A 5 72.00 9.84 -53.13
N PHE A 6 70.69 9.63 -52.96
CA PHE A 6 69.47 10.39 -52.55
C PHE A 6 68.31 9.35 -52.55
N PHE A 7 67.14 9.69 -51.96
CA PHE A 7 65.80 9.11 -52.24
C PHE A 7 65.52 7.67 -51.75
N ALA A 8 64.30 7.22 -51.43
CA ALA A 8 63.06 7.77 -50.90
C ALA A 8 62.10 6.55 -50.86
N CYS A 9 61.11 6.59 -49.96
CA CYS A 9 59.76 6.05 -50.18
C CYS A 9 59.47 4.52 -50.14
N LEU A 10 58.47 4.23 -49.29
CA LEU A 10 57.29 3.36 -49.49
C LEU A 10 57.27 1.94 -48.89
N LEU A 11 56.37 1.82 -47.88
CA LEU A 11 55.33 0.79 -47.69
C LEU A 11 55.73 -0.65 -47.32
N ALA A 12 55.35 -1.08 -46.10
CA ALA A 12 54.54 -2.29 -45.83
C ALA A 12 54.41 -2.49 -44.30
N GLY A 13 53.22 -2.34 -43.71
CA GLY A 13 52.45 -3.48 -43.17
C GLY A 13 52.56 -3.56 -41.64
N ALA A 14 51.72 -2.87 -40.88
CA ALA A 14 50.53 -3.42 -40.23
C ALA A 14 50.78 -4.72 -39.44
N ILE A 15 50.79 -4.64 -38.10
CA ILE A 15 49.93 -5.44 -37.18
C ILE A 15 49.86 -4.61 -35.88
N LEU A 16 48.82 -3.79 -35.75
CA LEU A 16 48.40 -3.24 -34.46
C LEU A 16 47.29 -4.18 -33.96
N SER A 17 47.63 -5.08 -33.04
CA SER A 17 46.67 -6.01 -32.45
C SER A 17 45.66 -5.24 -31.61
N VAL A 18 44.54 -4.86 -32.22
CA VAL A 18 43.37 -4.31 -31.52
C VAL A 18 42.75 -5.44 -30.72
N ILE A 19 43.02 -5.46 -29.41
CA ILE A 19 42.30 -6.33 -28.47
C ILE A 19 40.89 -5.75 -28.36
N LEU A 20 39.93 -6.31 -29.11
CA LEU A 20 38.51 -6.05 -28.90
C LEU A 20 38.12 -6.66 -27.54
N THR A 21 38.17 -5.85 -26.49
CA THR A 21 37.52 -6.19 -25.22
C THR A 21 36.01 -6.14 -25.43
N SER A 22 35.39 -7.29 -25.66
CA SER A 22 33.94 -7.42 -25.69
C SER A 22 33.41 -7.17 -24.27
N SER A 23 32.92 -5.96 -24.00
CA SER A 23 32.15 -5.67 -22.79
C SER A 23 30.87 -6.49 -22.81
N THR A 24 30.85 -7.62 -22.11
CA THR A 24 29.62 -8.36 -21.87
C THR A 24 28.79 -7.56 -20.87
N ALA A 25 27.85 -6.76 -21.37
CA ALA A 25 26.82 -6.17 -20.51
C ALA A 25 26.03 -7.34 -19.89
N ALA A 26 26.18 -7.55 -18.59
CA ALA A 26 25.39 -8.52 -17.85
C ALA A 26 23.91 -8.12 -17.95
N GLN A 27 23.15 -8.83 -18.78
CA GLN A 27 21.70 -8.73 -18.79
C GLN A 27 21.21 -9.38 -17.50
N THR A 28 20.82 -8.57 -16.51
CA THR A 28 20.03 -9.07 -15.38
C THR A 28 18.79 -9.76 -15.95
N PRO A 29 18.54 -11.04 -15.63
CA PRO A 29 17.31 -11.69 -16.07
C PRO A 29 16.15 -10.92 -15.44
N ALA A 30 15.38 -10.22 -16.27
CA ALA A 30 14.11 -9.67 -15.84
C ALA A 30 13.25 -10.86 -15.40
N MET A 31 13.08 -11.04 -14.10
CA MET A 31 12.11 -11.99 -13.57
C MET A 31 10.74 -11.52 -14.04
N ASN A 32 10.25 -12.13 -15.09
CA ASN A 32 8.93 -11.95 -15.65
C ASN A 32 7.87 -12.63 -14.75
N LYS A 33 7.88 -12.31 -13.45
CA LYS A 33 6.93 -12.82 -12.47
C LYS A 33 5.78 -11.84 -12.38
N MET A 34 4.59 -12.29 -12.79
CA MET A 34 3.37 -11.53 -12.59
C MET A 34 3.21 -11.19 -11.11
N PRO A 35 2.71 -9.98 -10.77
CA PRO A 35 2.39 -9.65 -9.39
C PRO A 35 1.45 -10.69 -8.78
N PRO A 36 1.57 -10.97 -7.47
CA PRO A 36 0.65 -11.87 -6.80
C PRO A 36 -0.79 -11.35 -6.94
N LEU A 37 -1.72 -12.25 -7.23
CA LEU A 37 -3.14 -11.90 -7.32
C LEU A 37 -3.69 -11.57 -5.93
N ILE A 38 -4.46 -10.49 -5.84
CA ILE A 38 -5.19 -10.12 -4.62
C ILE A 38 -6.60 -10.71 -4.72
N ASP A 39 -7.06 -11.41 -3.68
CA ASP A 39 -8.40 -11.98 -3.66
C ASP A 39 -9.47 -10.88 -3.73
N ARG A 40 -10.51 -11.08 -4.56
CA ARG A 40 -11.60 -10.11 -4.79
C ARG A 40 -12.31 -9.69 -3.49
N GLN A 41 -12.36 -10.57 -2.49
CA GLN A 41 -12.97 -10.27 -1.19
C GLN A 41 -12.26 -9.13 -0.47
N HIS A 42 -10.96 -8.90 -0.71
CA HIS A 42 -10.26 -7.75 -0.12
C HIS A 42 -10.74 -6.40 -0.67
N PHE A 43 -11.34 -6.38 -1.87
CA PHE A 43 -11.84 -5.15 -2.50
C PHE A 43 -13.34 -4.93 -2.27
N PHE A 44 -14.13 -6.02 -2.23
CA PHE A 44 -15.59 -5.94 -2.27
C PHE A 44 -16.28 -6.55 -1.06
N GLY A 45 -15.53 -7.17 -0.14
CA GLY A 45 -16.07 -7.68 1.12
C GLY A 45 -16.37 -6.55 2.12
N ASP A 46 -17.10 -6.88 3.18
CA ASP A 46 -17.28 -5.96 4.29
C ASP A 46 -15.95 -5.74 5.02
N PRO A 47 -15.55 -4.47 5.27
CA PRO A 47 -14.33 -4.19 5.99
C PRO A 47 -14.46 -4.63 7.47
N GLU A 48 -13.37 -5.14 8.04
CA GLU A 48 -13.33 -5.48 9.47
C GLU A 48 -13.51 -4.22 10.34
N PHE A 49 -12.94 -3.09 9.91
CA PHE A 49 -13.02 -1.80 10.57
C PHE A 49 -13.33 -0.70 9.55
N SER A 50 -14.23 0.23 9.88
CA SER A 50 -14.49 1.40 9.03
C SER A 50 -14.99 2.61 9.84
N GLY A 51 -14.97 3.81 9.25
CA GLY A 51 -15.59 5.00 9.82
C GLY A 51 -15.02 5.45 11.17
N ALA A 52 -13.72 5.23 11.43
CA ALA A 52 -13.12 5.56 12.72
C ALA A 52 -13.14 7.06 13.02
N GLN A 53 -13.48 7.42 14.26
CA GLN A 53 -13.47 8.79 14.78
C GLN A 53 -12.87 8.83 16.18
N ILE A 54 -11.99 9.79 16.43
CA ILE A 54 -11.43 10.09 17.75
C ILE A 54 -12.43 10.99 18.50
N SER A 55 -12.65 10.74 19.79
CA SER A 55 -13.48 11.62 20.63
C SER A 55 -12.85 13.02 20.75
N PRO A 56 -13.64 14.09 21.00
CA PRO A 56 -13.11 15.45 21.10
C PRO A 56 -11.98 15.64 22.11
N ASP A 57 -11.97 14.87 23.20
CA ASP A 57 -10.94 14.86 24.25
C ASP A 57 -9.75 13.92 23.95
N GLY A 58 -9.80 13.19 22.83
CA GLY A 58 -8.75 12.26 22.41
C GLY A 58 -8.69 10.95 23.20
N GLN A 59 -9.57 10.73 24.19
CA GLN A 59 -9.47 9.56 25.08
C GLN A 59 -9.99 8.27 24.45
N PHE A 60 -10.87 8.36 23.46
CA PHE A 60 -11.56 7.23 22.86
C PHE A 60 -11.49 7.24 21.33
N ILE A 61 -11.61 6.04 20.76
CA ILE A 61 -11.80 5.83 19.32
C ILE A 61 -13.10 5.04 19.16
N ALA A 62 -14.03 5.60 18.39
CA ALA A 62 -15.24 4.91 17.93
C ALA A 62 -15.06 4.51 16.47
N PHE A 63 -15.61 3.36 16.08
CA PHE A 63 -15.51 2.83 14.72
C PHE A 63 -16.62 1.81 14.45
N LEU A 64 -16.86 1.50 13.18
CA LEU A 64 -17.76 0.43 12.77
C LEU A 64 -17.00 -0.88 12.65
N ARG A 65 -17.57 -1.95 13.22
CA ARG A 65 -17.08 -3.33 13.09
C ARG A 65 -18.26 -4.32 13.13
N PRO A 66 -18.22 -5.43 12.39
CA PRO A 66 -19.29 -6.43 12.43
C PRO A 66 -19.53 -6.99 13.84
N TYR A 67 -20.80 -7.04 14.23
CA TYR A 67 -21.31 -7.82 15.35
C TYR A 67 -22.36 -8.79 14.79
N LYS A 68 -22.10 -10.10 14.91
CA LYS A 68 -22.95 -11.17 14.33
C LYS A 68 -23.31 -10.95 12.85
N GLY A 69 -22.36 -10.45 12.05
CA GLY A 69 -22.53 -10.22 10.62
C GLY A 69 -23.12 -8.87 10.23
N THR A 70 -23.45 -7.99 11.19
CA THR A 70 -24.00 -6.66 10.92
C THR A 70 -23.11 -5.55 11.50
N LYS A 71 -22.82 -4.50 10.72
CA LYS A 71 -21.96 -3.39 11.18
C LYS A 71 -22.60 -2.64 12.33
N ASN A 72 -21.86 -2.56 13.44
CA ASN A 72 -22.25 -1.89 14.67
C ASN A 72 -21.14 -0.94 15.11
N ILE A 73 -21.46 -0.06 16.07
CA ILE A 73 -20.50 0.89 16.64
C ILE A 73 -19.75 0.20 17.77
N TRP A 74 -18.43 0.34 17.75
CA TRP A 74 -17.51 -0.13 18.77
C TRP A 74 -16.67 1.03 19.30
N VAL A 75 -16.30 0.95 20.57
CA VAL A 75 -15.48 1.96 21.26
C VAL A 75 -14.34 1.30 22.03
N LYS A 76 -13.15 1.89 21.97
CA LYS A 76 -12.00 1.57 22.82
C LYS A 76 -11.34 2.85 23.33
N ARG A 77 -10.48 2.75 24.36
CA ARG A 77 -9.56 3.86 24.65
C ARG A 77 -8.50 3.99 23.56
N THR A 78 -8.00 5.20 23.35
CA THR A 78 -6.99 5.48 22.32
C THR A 78 -5.74 4.62 22.48
N ALA A 79 -5.26 4.44 23.71
CA ALA A 79 -4.08 3.63 24.03
C ALA A 79 -4.33 2.11 24.10
N GLU A 80 -5.59 1.66 24.07
CA GLU A 80 -5.91 0.23 24.14
C GLU A 80 -5.77 -0.46 22.77
N PRO A 81 -5.43 -1.75 22.73
CA PRO A 81 -5.51 -2.53 21.50
C PRO A 81 -6.97 -2.73 21.04
N PHE A 82 -7.17 -3.03 19.75
CA PHE A 82 -8.51 -3.14 19.14
C PHE A 82 -9.35 -4.31 19.66
N ASP A 83 -8.72 -5.35 20.19
CA ASP A 83 -9.39 -6.50 20.82
C ASP A 83 -10.07 -6.13 22.16
N LYS A 84 -9.71 -5.00 22.78
CA LYS A 84 -10.36 -4.45 23.97
C LYS A 84 -11.58 -3.57 23.65
N ALA A 85 -11.86 -3.34 22.37
CA ALA A 85 -13.03 -2.59 21.96
C ALA A 85 -14.32 -3.28 22.39
N ARG A 86 -15.33 -2.46 22.68
CA ARG A 86 -16.65 -2.91 23.12
C ARG A 86 -17.70 -2.40 22.16
N ALA A 87 -18.61 -3.27 21.75
CA ALA A 87 -19.79 -2.86 21.00
C ALA A 87 -20.68 -1.98 21.89
N VAL A 88 -21.08 -0.82 21.39
CA VAL A 88 -22.05 0.08 22.05
C VAL A 88 -23.43 0.05 21.38
N THR A 89 -23.53 -0.66 20.24
CA THR A 89 -24.79 -1.06 19.59
C THR A 89 -24.75 -2.56 19.27
N ALA A 90 -25.90 -3.20 19.06
CA ALA A 90 -25.99 -4.66 18.85
C ALA A 90 -27.06 -5.08 17.82
N ASP A 91 -27.33 -4.25 16.81
CA ASP A 91 -28.32 -4.58 15.76
C ASP A 91 -27.81 -5.76 14.89
N THR A 92 -28.69 -6.70 14.56
CA THR A 92 -28.36 -7.89 13.74
C THR A 92 -29.15 -7.95 12.43
N LYS A 93 -29.91 -6.91 12.10
CA LYS A 93 -30.79 -6.82 10.93
C LYS A 93 -30.33 -5.74 9.97
N ARG A 94 -29.98 -4.55 10.47
CA ARG A 94 -29.59 -3.40 9.65
C ARG A 94 -28.25 -2.81 10.12
N PRO A 95 -27.29 -2.62 9.20
CA PRO A 95 -26.00 -2.03 9.56
C PRO A 95 -26.17 -0.55 9.91
N VAL A 96 -25.45 -0.09 10.93
CA VAL A 96 -25.36 1.34 11.23
C VAL A 96 -24.67 2.06 10.07
N PRO A 97 -25.34 2.99 9.37
CA PRO A 97 -24.78 3.66 8.20
C PRO A 97 -23.81 4.79 8.57
N ALA A 98 -24.06 5.49 9.67
CA ALA A 98 -23.26 6.63 10.12
C ALA A 98 -23.43 6.90 11.62
N PHE A 99 -22.39 7.46 12.23
CA PHE A 99 -22.39 7.93 13.61
C PHE A 99 -21.43 9.12 13.78
N PHE A 100 -21.54 9.86 14.88
CA PHE A 100 -20.59 10.90 15.28
C PHE A 100 -20.59 11.14 16.79
N TRP A 101 -19.49 11.69 17.30
CA TRP A 101 -19.37 12.12 18.69
C TRP A 101 -20.16 13.39 18.99
N SER A 102 -20.79 13.47 20.15
CA SER A 102 -21.27 14.75 20.69
C SER A 102 -20.09 15.71 20.91
N ARG A 103 -20.36 17.02 20.88
CA ARG A 103 -19.32 18.05 21.07
C ARG A 103 -18.56 17.91 22.39
N ASP A 104 -19.24 17.46 23.44
CA ASP A 104 -18.65 17.24 24.77
C ASP A 104 -18.02 15.84 24.93
N GLY A 105 -18.03 15.01 23.89
CA GLY A 105 -17.41 13.68 23.86
C GLY A 105 -18.11 12.61 24.70
N LYS A 106 -19.24 12.92 25.34
CA LYS A 106 -19.93 11.99 26.26
C LYS A 106 -20.85 11.01 25.54
N TYR A 107 -21.33 11.36 24.35
CA TYR A 107 -22.32 10.58 23.62
C TYR A 107 -21.85 10.29 22.19
N ILE A 108 -22.36 9.18 21.65
CA ILE A 108 -22.31 8.89 20.23
C ILE A 108 -23.75 8.94 19.71
N LEU A 109 -23.96 9.75 18.68
CA LEU A 109 -25.22 9.83 17.95
C LEU A 109 -25.08 9.01 16.68
N TYR A 110 -26.12 8.26 16.34
CA TYR A 110 -26.15 7.42 15.15
C TYR A 110 -27.54 7.38 14.54
N VAL A 111 -27.60 7.08 13.24
CA VAL A 111 -28.85 6.91 12.53
C VAL A 111 -29.16 5.41 12.49
N GLN A 112 -30.38 5.04 12.86
CA GLN A 112 -30.87 3.68 12.67
C GLN A 112 -32.36 3.74 12.38
N ASP A 113 -32.77 3.01 11.34
CA ASP A 113 -34.17 2.76 11.04
C ASP A 113 -34.59 1.40 11.60
N GLU A 114 -35.84 1.28 12.02
CA GLU A 114 -36.47 0.03 12.42
C GLU A 114 -37.72 -0.23 11.56
N GLY A 115 -37.50 -0.80 10.37
CA GLY A 115 -38.58 -1.32 9.54
C GLY A 115 -39.34 -0.26 8.75
N GLY A 116 -38.65 0.80 8.29
CA GLY A 116 -39.16 1.92 7.51
C GLY A 116 -39.72 1.56 6.12
N ASN A 117 -40.73 0.70 6.10
CA ASN A 117 -41.53 0.24 4.97
C ASN A 117 -43.02 0.31 5.32
#